data_AF-A0AAP6DA94-F1
#
_entry.id   AF-A0AAP6DA94-F1
#
_cell.length_a   1.000
_cell.length_b   1.000
_cell.length_c   1.000
_cell.angle_alpha   90.00
_cell.angle_beta   90.00
_cell.angle_gamma   90.00
#
_symmetry.space_group_name_H-M   'P 1'
#
loop_
_entity.id
_entity.type
_entity.pdbx_description
1 polymer ?
#
loop_
_entity_poly.entity_id
_entity_poly.type
_entity_poly.pdbx_seq_one_letter_code
_entity_poly.pdbx_strand_id
1 'polypeptide(L)' 'MERDTFGICLNKAMLSENMYSTFTHVRAYEKNGGGTSDLKVLLSFPQMSGKDLLNTMRGSRQLEWRAEFHCPYTK' A
#
# COMPACT_ATOMS: atom_id res chain seq x y z
N MET A 1 -2.30 -1.14 11.58
CA MET A 1 -2.97 -0.75 10.32
C MET A 1 -3.52 0.65 10.53
N GLU A 2 -2.79 1.67 10.12
CA GLU A 2 -3.21 3.07 10.31
C GLU A 2 -3.77 3.63 9.01
N ARG A 3 -4.67 4.61 9.11
CA ARG A 3 -5.31 5.25 7.96
C ARG A 3 -5.05 6.75 7.99
N ASP A 4 -4.65 7.32 6.87
CA ASP A 4 -4.52 8.75 6.65
C ASP A 4 -5.53 9.23 5.59
N THR A 5 -5.42 10.50 5.19
CA THR A 5 -6.27 11.11 4.14
C THR A 5 -6.15 10.43 2.78
N PHE A 6 -5.09 9.66 2.53
CA PHE A 6 -4.84 8.96 1.27
C PHE A 6 -5.23 7.48 1.31
N GLY A 7 -5.43 6.90 2.50
CA GLY A 7 -5.92 5.55 2.69
C GLY A 7 -5.20 4.81 3.81
N ILE A 8 -5.30 3.49 3.80
CA ILE A 8 -4.64 2.60 4.75
C ILE A 8 -3.14 2.60 4.44
N CYS A 9 -2.30 3.00 5.40
CA CYS A 9 -0.85 2.96 5.30
C CYS A 9 -0.35 1.52 5.23
N LEU A 10 0.28 1.16 4.11
CA LEU A 10 0.79 -0.19 3.87
C LEU A 10 2.29 -0.24 4.13
N ASN A 11 2.74 -1.18 4.96
CA ASN A 11 4.15 -1.43 5.22
C ASN A 11 4.45 -2.93 5.23
N LYS A 12 5.75 -3.27 5.16
CA LYS A 12 6.20 -4.67 5.04
C LYS A 12 5.78 -5.55 6.22
N ALA A 13 5.80 -5.02 7.45
CA ALA A 13 5.43 -5.79 8.64
C ALA A 13 3.94 -6.15 8.58
N MET A 14 3.09 -5.16 8.34
CA MET A 14 1.64 -5.33 8.21
C MET A 14 1.25 -6.29 7.09
N LEU A 15 1.90 -6.20 5.91
CA LEU A 15 1.62 -7.11 4.80
C LEU A 15 2.08 -8.55 5.07
N SER A 16 3.13 -8.74 5.87
CA SER A 16 3.60 -10.07 6.27
C SER A 16 2.59 -10.77 7.19
N GLU A 17 1.84 -10.02 8.00
CA GLU A 17 0.75 -10.56 8.82
C GLU A 17 -0.55 -10.76 8.02
N ASN A 18 -0.68 -10.10 6.86
CA ASN A 18 -1.90 -10.08 6.04
C ASN A 18 -1.66 -10.62 4.62
N MET A 19 -0.73 -11.57 4.46
CA MET A 19 -0.28 -12.05 3.13
C MET A 19 -1.41 -12.60 2.26
N TYR A 20 -2.42 -13.22 2.87
CA TYR A 20 -3.56 -13.82 2.17
C TYR A 20 -4.76 -12.87 2.05
N SER A 21 -4.72 -11.72 2.72
CA SER A 21 -5.75 -10.70 2.56
C SER A 21 -5.61 -10.00 1.21
N THR A 22 -6.71 -9.38 0.78
CA THR A 22 -6.78 -8.59 -0.44
C THR A 22 -6.86 -7.11 -0.08
N PHE A 23 -6.14 -6.28 -0.83
CA PHE A 23 -6.19 -4.82 -0.71
C PHE A 23 -6.68 -4.25 -2.03
N THR A 24 -7.62 -3.30 -2.00
CA THR A 24 -8.18 -2.69 -3.22
C THR A 24 -7.88 -1.20 -3.31
N HIS A 25 -7.86 -0.69 -4.54
CA HIS A 25 -7.45 0.66 -4.88
C HIS A 25 -6.07 1.00 -4.30
N VAL A 26 -5.11 0.12 -4.55
CA VAL A 26 -3.75 0.24 -4.06
C VAL A 26 -3.02 1.31 -4.86
N ARG A 27 -2.40 2.27 -4.17
CA ARG A 27 -1.65 3.37 -4.78
C ARG A 27 -0.26 3.45 -4.18
N ALA A 28 0.74 3.74 -5.01
CA ALA A 28 2.10 4.04 -4.57
C ALA A 28 2.43 5.48 -4.92
N TYR A 29 2.88 6.23 -3.93
CA TYR A 29 3.18 7.64 -4.01
C TYR A 29 4.70 7.88 -3.96
N GLU A 30 5.16 8.84 -4.75
CA GLU A 30 6.53 9.33 -4.67
C GLU A 30 6.76 10.05 -3.35
N LYS A 31 7.81 9.66 -2.62
CA LYS A 31 8.21 10.34 -1.40
C LYS A 31 9.08 11.55 -1.76
N ASN A 32 8.45 12.66 -2.14
CA ASN A 32 9.17 13.92 -2.33
C ASN A 32 9.54 14.48 -0.96
N GLY A 33 10.83 14.73 -0.73
CA GLY A 33 11.39 15.13 0.57
C GLY A 33 10.94 16.49 1.12
N GLY A 34 9.89 17.10 0.58
CA GLY A 34 9.35 18.39 1.00
C GLY A 34 7.83 18.41 0.99
N GLY A 35 7.22 18.31 2.17
CA GLY A 35 5.81 18.64 2.43
C GLY A 35 4.80 17.55 2.06
N THR A 36 3.89 17.27 3.00
CA THR A 36 2.85 16.23 2.95
C THR A 36 1.73 16.49 1.93
N SER A 37 1.75 17.61 1.22
CA SER A 37 0.56 18.13 0.52
C SER A 37 0.38 17.57 -0.89
N ASP A 38 1.47 17.23 -1.59
CA ASP A 38 1.43 16.84 -3.01
C ASP A 38 2.11 15.49 -3.26
N LEU A 39 1.55 14.43 -2.68
CA LEU A 39 1.97 13.07 -3.00
C LEU A 39 1.54 12.71 -4.42
N LYS A 40 2.50 12.56 -5.34
CA LYS A 40 2.26 12.14 -6.72
C LYS A 40 2.08 10.62 -6.79
N VAL A 41 0.96 10.16 -7.32
CA VAL A 41 0.73 8.73 -7.61
C VAL A 41 1.64 8.29 -8.76
N LEU A 42 2.47 7.28 -8.51
CA LEU A 42 3.33 6.66 -9.52
C LEU A 42 2.78 5.32 -9.99
N LEU A 43 2.17 4.55 -9.09
CA LEU A 43 1.56 3.26 -9.41
C LEU A 43 0.14 3.21 -8.84
N SER A 44 -0.76 2.57 -9.58
CA SER A 44 -2.14 2.35 -9.16
C SER A 44 -2.57 0.97 -9.61
N PHE A 45 -3.10 0.19 -8.68
CA PHE A 45 -3.59 -1.16 -8.91
C PHE A 45 -5.01 -1.29 -8.35
N PRO A 46 -5.99 -1.76 -9.14
CA PRO A 46 -7.34 -1.96 -8.65
C PRO A 46 -7.39 -2.90 -7.44
N GLN A 47 -6.53 -3.94 -7.43
CA GLN A 47 -6.48 -4.93 -6.37
C GLN A 47 -5.12 -5.64 -6.33
N MET A 48 -4.63 -5.94 -5.14
CA MET A 48 -3.46 -6.80 -4.92
C MET A 48 -3.62 -7.65 -3.65
N SER A 49 -3.09 -8.87 -3.65
CA SER A 49 -2.95 -9.63 -2.41
C SER A 49 -1.84 -9.05 -1.54
N GLY A 50 -1.87 -9.30 -0.22
CA GLY A 50 -0.80 -8.88 0.67
C GLY A 50 0.57 -9.43 0.26
N LYS A 51 0.62 -10.67 -0.23
CA LYS A 51 1.83 -11.31 -0.75
C LYS A 51 2.37 -10.63 -2.00
N ASP A 52 1.52 -10.34 -2.98
CA ASP A 52 1.93 -9.67 -4.22
C ASP A 52 2.46 -8.27 -3.92
N LEU A 53 1.75 -7.55 -3.05
CA LEU A 53 2.10 -6.20 -2.65
C LEU A 53 3.44 -6.15 -1.92
N LEU A 54 3.70 -7.12 -1.03
CA LEU A 54 4.99 -7.27 -0.34
C LEU A 54 6.13 -7.54 -1.32
N ASN A 55 5.91 -8.36 -2.35
CA ASN A 55 6.89 -8.63 -3.39
C ASN A 55 7.17 -7.40 -4.24
N THR A 56 6.14 -6.65 -4.64
CA THR A 56 6.29 -5.39 -5.37
C THR A 56 7.07 -4.34 -4.57
N MET A 57 6.83 -4.25 -3.26
CA MET A 57 7.58 -3.35 -2.37
C MET A 57 9.07 -3.71 -2.22
N ARG A 58 9.48 -4.96 -2.49
CA ARG A 58 10.90 -5.38 -2.41
C ARG A 58 11.74 -4.86 -3.58
N GLY A 59 11.13 -4.65 -4.75
CA GLY A 59 11.83 -4.16 -5.95
C GLY A 59 11.69 -2.65 -6.21
N SER A 60 10.96 -1.92 -5.36
CA SER A 60 10.59 -0.52 -5.64
C SER A 60 11.50 0.49 -4.93
N ARG A 61 11.57 1.71 -5.49
CA ARG A 61 12.12 2.91 -4.82
C ARG A 61 11.40 3.16 -3.49
N GLN A 62 11.91 4.07 -2.64
CA GLN A 62 11.24 4.47 -1.40
C GLN A 62 9.90 5.17 -1.73
N LEU A 63 8.84 4.38 -1.87
CA LEU A 63 7.48 4.82 -2.15
C LEU A 63 6.61 4.67 -0.92
N GLU A 64 5.61 5.54 -0.80
CA GLU A 64 4.57 5.40 0.19
C GLU A 64 3.39 4.66 -0.40
N TRP A 65 2.96 3.58 0.25
CA TRP A 65 1.88 2.75 -0.27
C TRP A 65 0.61 2.95 0.54
N ARG A 66 -0.52 3.06 -0.16
CA ARG A 66 -1.86 3.15 0.43
C ARG A 66 -2.82 2.17 -0.23
N ALA A 67 -3.83 1.73 0.49
CA ALA A 67 -5.00 1.05 -0.04
C ALA A 67 -6.26 1.74 0.44
N GLU A 68 -7.33 1.74 -0.34
CA GLU A 68 -8.60 2.33 0.10
C GLU A 68 -9.37 1.35 0.99
N PHE A 69 -9.24 0.05 0.71
CA PHE A 69 -9.91 -1.01 1.46
C PHE A 69 -8.98 -2.20 1.72
N HIS A 70 -9.19 -2.84 2.86
CA HIS A 70 -8.61 -4.12 3.24
C HIS A 70 -9.76 -5.14 3.34
N CYS A 71 -9.61 -6.24 2.63
CA CYS A 71 -10.53 -7.38 2.62
C CYS A 71 -9.82 -8.54 3.33
N PRO A 72 -10.15 -8.81 4.60
CA PRO A 72 -9.54 -9.89 5.35
C PRO A 72 -9.80 -11.24 4.67
N TYR A 73 -8.82 -12.13 4.73
CA TYR A 73 -9.04 -13.52 4.35
C TYR A 73 -9.86 -14.21 5.45
N THR A 74 -11.13 -14.49 5.19
CA THR A 74 -11.94 -15.38 6.02
C THR A 74 -11.62 -16.81 5.63
N LYS A 75 -11.12 -17.59 6.59
CA LYS A 75 -11.01 -19.05 6.48
C LYS A 75 -12.39 -19.70 6.52
#